data_AF-A0A7X3WIU9-F1
#
_entry.id   AF-A0A7X3WIU9-F1
#
_cell.length_a   1.000
_cell.length_b   1.000
_cell.length_c   1.000
_cell.angle_alpha   90.00
_cell.angle_beta   90.00
_cell.angle_gamma   90.00
#
_symmetry.space_group_name_H-M   'P 1'
#
loop_
_entity.id
_entity.type
_entity.pdbx_description
1 polymer ?
#
loop_
_entity_poly.entity_id
_entity_poly.type
_entity_poly.pdbx_seq_one_letter_code
_entity_poly.pdbx_strand_id
1 'polypeptide(L)'
;MVINWDGITTYFIYNELFDETYTAHIQKNGKDWQGSIVELPEIECIAETAEVVQEQLPDMLHDVLVAKEAAWDQQLKEDMEAGKLDSLIQEAIEDYKAGRCTKIV
;
A
#
# COMPACT_ATOMS: atom_id res chain seq x y z
N MET A 1 18.87 -3.59 2.93
CA MET A 1 19.91 -3.51 1.87
C MET A 1 19.79 -2.14 1.22
N VAL A 2 20.91 -1.45 0.94
CA VAL A 2 20.88 -0.10 0.35
C VAL A 2 21.44 -0.15 -1.06
N ILE A 3 20.70 0.39 -2.04
CA ILE A 3 21.13 0.48 -3.44
C ILE A 3 21.09 1.96 -3.83
N ASN A 4 22.16 2.45 -4.46
CA ASN A 4 22.27 3.85 -4.91
C ASN A 4 22.27 3.91 -6.43
N TRP A 5 21.31 4.63 -7.02
CA TRP A 5 21.23 4.95 -8.44
C TRP A 5 20.84 6.43 -8.60
N ASP A 6 21.57 7.19 -9.42
CA ASP A 6 21.27 8.60 -9.76
C ASP A 6 21.01 9.56 -8.57
N GLY A 7 21.67 9.34 -7.43
CA GLY A 7 21.51 10.20 -6.23
C GLY A 7 20.28 9.88 -5.39
N ILE A 8 19.56 8.80 -5.72
CA ILE A 8 18.49 8.22 -4.93
C ILE A 8 19.06 7.03 -4.15
N THR A 9 18.82 7.05 -2.85
CA THR A 9 19.16 5.97 -1.93
C THR A 9 17.90 5.13 -1.66
N THR A 10 17.93 3.85 -2.01
CA THR A 10 16.83 2.91 -1.77
C THR A 10 16.98 2.22 -0.41
N TYR A 11 15.91 2.18 0.37
CA TYR A 11 15.78 1.47 1.64
C TYR A 11 14.61 0.49 1.57
N PHE A 12 14.66 -0.57 2.38
CA PHE A 12 13.56 -1.50 2.52
C PHE A 12 12.98 -1.39 3.93
N ILE A 13 11.69 -1.15 4.02
CA ILE A 13 10.95 -1.02 5.27
C ILE A 13 10.06 -2.25 5.39
N TYR A 14 10.31 -3.04 6.43
CA TYR A 14 9.46 -4.19 6.74
C TYR A 14 8.32 -3.73 7.67
N ASN A 15 7.09 -4.05 7.29
CA ASN A 15 5.90 -3.81 8.09
C ASN A 15 5.46 -5.12 8.75
N GLU A 16 5.57 -5.20 10.08
CA GLU A 16 5.23 -6.38 10.86
C GLU A 16 3.73 -6.70 10.88
N LEU A 17 2.87 -5.68 10.73
CA LEU A 17 1.42 -5.85 10.80
C LEU A 17 0.89 -6.58 9.55
N PHE A 18 1.46 -6.28 8.40
CA PHE A 18 1.04 -6.85 7.11
C PHE A 18 1.98 -7.94 6.58
N ASP A 19 3.08 -8.25 7.28
CA ASP A 19 4.12 -9.21 6.85
C ASP A 19 4.66 -8.89 5.44
N GLU A 20 4.84 -7.60 5.16
CA GLU A 20 5.18 -7.08 3.84
C GLU A 20 6.40 -6.17 3.89
N THR A 21 7.18 -6.17 2.81
CA THR A 21 8.35 -5.28 2.65
C THR A 21 8.05 -4.23 1.59
N TYR A 22 8.29 -2.97 1.95
CA TYR A 22 8.07 -1.79 1.12
C TYR A 22 9.40 -1.17 0.71
N THR A 23 9.41 -0.55 -0.46
CA THR A 23 10.58 0.12 -1.01
C THR A 23 10.48 1.61 -0.76
N ALA A 24 11.43 2.16 -0.02
CA ALA A 24 11.54 3.59 0.21
C ALA A 24 12.66 4.19 -0.63
N HIS A 25 12.38 5.32 -1.27
CA HIS A 25 13.37 6.14 -1.96
C HIS A 25 13.63 7.41 -1.17
N ILE A 26 14.90 7.66 -0.84
CA ILE A 26 15.35 8.86 -0.15
C ILE A 26 16.35 9.59 -1.05
N GLN A 27 16.12 10.87 -1.29
CA GLN A 27 16.96 11.71 -2.13
C GLN A 27 17.13 13.10 -1.55
N LYS A 28 18.24 13.75 -1.88
CA LYS A 28 18.49 15.13 -1.46
C LYS A 28 17.68 16.11 -2.32
N ASN A 29 16.92 16.98 -1.69
CA ASN A 29 16.10 18.01 -2.34
C ASN A 29 16.55 19.41 -1.89
N GLY A 30 17.57 19.94 -2.57
CA GLY A 30 18.17 21.23 -2.21
C GLY A 30 18.92 21.17 -0.86
N LYS A 31 18.41 21.91 0.12
CA LYS A 31 18.95 21.91 1.50
C LYS A 31 18.34 20.80 2.37
N ASP A 32 17.21 20.25 1.95
CA ASP A 32 16.42 19.27 2.68
C ASP A 32 16.58 17.88 2.02
N TRP A 33 15.94 16.89 2.62
CA TRP A 33 15.86 15.50 2.17
C TRP A 33 14.40 15.13 1.96
N GLN A 34 14.13 14.40 0.89
CA GLN A 34 12.80 13.91 0.56
C GLN A 34 12.80 12.37 0.58
N GLY A 35 11.79 11.80 1.22
CA GLY A 35 11.50 10.38 1.23
C GLY A 35 10.15 10.07 0.61
N SER A 36 10.03 8.90 -0.01
CA SER A 36 8.77 8.39 -0.57
C SER A 36 8.73 6.87 -0.54
N ILE A 37 7.54 6.28 -0.41
CA ILE A 37 7.32 4.84 -0.61
C ILE A 37 6.93 4.58 -2.06
N VAL A 38 7.63 3.67 -2.74
CA VAL A 38 7.45 3.40 -4.17
C VAL A 38 6.06 2.81 -4.46
N GLU A 39 5.64 1.88 -3.61
CA GLU A 39 4.34 1.21 -3.73
C GLU A 39 3.16 2.12 -3.34
N LEU A 40 3.44 3.16 -2.56
CA LEU A 40 2.47 4.07 -1.97
C LEU A 40 3.00 5.52 -2.06
N PRO A 41 3.02 6.12 -3.26
CA PRO A 41 3.62 7.44 -3.49
C PRO A 41 2.91 8.56 -2.74
N GLU A 42 1.71 8.33 -2.22
CA GLU A 42 1.03 9.23 -1.29
C GLU A 42 1.75 9.37 0.08
N ILE A 43 2.61 8.40 0.43
CA ILE A 43 3.47 8.48 1.60
C ILE A 43 4.78 9.13 1.18
N GLU A 44 4.87 10.43 1.42
CA GLU A 44 6.10 11.20 1.23
C GLU A 44 6.35 12.15 2.41
N CYS A 45 7.62 12.42 2.69
CA CYS A 45 8.01 13.40 3.69
C CYS A 45 9.25 14.18 3.26
N ILE A 46 9.39 15.39 3.81
CA ILE A 46 10.55 16.25 3.61
C ILE A 46 11.09 16.64 4.99
N ALA A 47 12.38 16.46 5.21
CA ALA A 47 13.04 16.80 6.47
C ALA A 47 14.46 17.37 6.26
N GLU A 48 15.02 17.99 7.29
CA GLU A 48 16.35 18.62 7.20
C GLU A 48 17.49 17.61 7.03
N THR A 49 17.31 16.35 7.47
CA THR A 49 18.31 15.29 7.36
C THR A 49 17.73 13.98 6.84
N ALA A 50 18.59 13.14 6.25
CA ALA A 50 18.21 11.83 5.74
C ALA A 50 17.74 10.89 6.87
N GLU A 51 18.33 11.00 8.05
CA GLU A 51 17.99 10.20 9.23
C GLU A 51 16.56 10.48 9.68
N VAL A 52 16.14 11.75 9.71
CA VAL A 52 14.77 12.11 10.06
C VAL A 52 13.78 11.54 9.04
N VAL A 53 14.12 11.56 7.75
CA VAL A 53 13.31 10.90 6.71
C VAL A 53 13.20 9.39 6.95
N GLN A 54 14.32 8.72 7.28
CA GLN A 54 14.35 7.28 7.55
C GLN A 54 13.53 6.88 8.78
N GLU A 55 13.50 7.74 9.80
CA GLU A 55 12.72 7.51 11.03
C GLU A 55 11.22 7.76 10.80
N GLN A 56 10.85 8.78 10.01
CA GLN A 56 9.44 9.14 9.80
C GLN A 56 8.72 8.21 8.81
N LEU A 57 9.39 7.75 7.76
CA LEU A 57 8.74 6.95 6.71
C LEU A 57 8.06 5.67 7.24
N PRO A 58 8.67 4.87 8.13
CA PRO A 58 8.02 3.68 8.70
C PRO A 58 6.74 4.00 9.47
N ASP A 59 6.75 5.06 10.29
CA ASP A 59 5.58 5.46 11.09
C ASP A 59 4.45 5.94 10.18
N MET A 60 4.77 6.78 9.19
CA MET A 60 3.78 7.23 8.21
C MET A 60 3.20 6.08 7.38
N LEU A 61 4.04 5.12 7.00
CA LEU A 61 3.62 3.91 6.32
C LEU A 61 2.67 3.09 7.19
N HIS A 62 3.00 2.91 8.46
CA HIS A 62 2.14 2.19 9.40
C HIS A 62 0.77 2.85 9.51
N ASP A 63 0.72 4.15 9.78
CA ASP A 63 -0.53 4.89 9.96
C ASP A 63 -1.44 4.82 8.72
N VAL A 64 -0.86 4.98 7.52
CA VAL A 64 -1.60 4.91 6.26
C VAL A 64 -2.15 3.51 6.00
N LEU A 65 -1.37 2.47 6.26
CA LEU A 65 -1.83 1.10 6.06
C LEU A 65 -2.94 0.71 7.03
N VAL A 66 -2.82 1.08 8.32
CA VAL A 66 -3.89 0.88 9.31
C VAL A 66 -5.17 1.62 8.93
N ALA A 67 -5.05 2.87 8.46
CA ALA A 67 -6.21 3.63 8.01
C ALA A 67 -6.88 3.01 6.77
N LYS A 68 -6.08 2.48 5.83
CA LYS A 68 -6.57 1.76 4.64
C LYS A 68 -7.29 0.47 5.02
N GLU A 69 -6.72 -0.32 5.91
CA GLU A 69 -7.34 -1.55 6.43
C GLU A 69 -8.70 -1.24 7.09
N ALA A 70 -8.76 -0.24 7.98
CA ALA A 70 -10.00 0.16 8.62
C ALA A 70 -11.07 0.65 7.62
N ALA A 71 -10.65 1.36 6.55
CA ALA A 71 -11.56 1.79 5.49
C ALA A 71 -12.10 0.61 4.69
N TRP A 72 -11.27 -0.40 4.44
CA TRP A 72 -11.68 -1.64 3.78
C TRP A 72 -12.69 -2.43 4.62
N ASP A 73 -12.43 -2.58 5.92
CA ASP A 73 -13.36 -3.24 6.85
C ASP A 73 -14.74 -2.57 6.86
N GLN A 74 -14.76 -1.24 6.90
CA GLN A 74 -16.00 -0.48 6.87
C GLN A 74 -16.74 -0.67 5.54
N GLN A 75 -16.05 -0.57 4.41
CA GLN A 75 -16.66 -0.77 3.10
C GLN A 75 -17.21 -2.20 2.93
N LEU A 76 -16.48 -3.20 3.41
CA LEU A 76 -16.91 -4.59 3.35
C LEU A 76 -18.17 -4.82 4.18
N LYS A 77 -18.26 -4.23 5.37
CA LYS A 77 -19.46 -4.29 6.20
C LYS A 77 -20.66 -3.63 5.52
N GLU A 78 -20.47 -2.47 4.91
CA GLU A 78 -21.53 -1.78 4.16
C GLU A 78 -22.02 -2.61 2.96
N ASP A 79 -21.09 -3.22 2.21
CA ASP A 79 -21.41 -4.09 1.09
C ASP A 79 -22.14 -5.38 1.54
N MET A 80 -21.81 -5.91 2.72
CA MET A 80 -22.54 -7.01 3.37
C MET A 80 -23.98 -6.60 3.73
N GLU A 81 -24.15 -5.46 4.40
CA GLU A 81 -25.47 -4.95 4.79
C GLU A 81 -26.35 -4.60 3.58
N ALA A 82 -25.74 -4.17 2.48
CA ALA A 82 -26.42 -3.90 1.22
C ALA A 82 -26.80 -5.17 0.42
N GLY A 83 -26.40 -6.37 0.87
CA GLY A 83 -26.63 -7.63 0.14
C GLY A 83 -25.86 -7.71 -1.19
N LYS A 84 -24.84 -6.88 -1.37
CA LYS A 84 -24.05 -6.83 -2.61
C LYS A 84 -23.27 -8.13 -2.80
N LEU A 85 -22.80 -8.74 -1.71
CA LEU A 85 -22.17 -10.06 -1.74
C LEU A 85 -23.14 -11.15 -2.24
N ASP A 86 -24.41 -11.10 -1.85
CA ASP A 86 -25.41 -12.05 -2.35
C ASP A 86 -25.66 -11.86 -3.85
N SER A 87 -25.69 -10.60 -4.31
CA SER A 87 -25.79 -10.27 -5.74
C SER A 87 -24.58 -10.80 -6.53
N LEU A 88 -23.36 -10.62 -6.01
CA LEU A 88 -22.13 -11.12 -6.64
C LEU A 88 -22.09 -12.65 -6.68
N ILE A 89 -22.59 -13.32 -5.64
CA ILE A 89 -22.74 -14.79 -5.62
C ILE A 89 -23.73 -15.24 -6.69
N GLN A 90 -24.86 -14.55 -6.82
CA GLN A 90 -25.85 -14.89 -7.83
C GLN A 90 -25.31 -14.69 -9.25
N GLU A 91 -24.63 -13.58 -9.50
CA GLU A 91 -23.96 -13.31 -10.78
C GLU A 91 -22.92 -14.39 -11.11
N ALA A 92 -22.09 -14.78 -10.14
CA ALA A 92 -21.10 -15.85 -10.33
C ALA A 92 -21.77 -17.20 -10.67
N ILE A 93 -22.90 -17.53 -10.03
CA ILE A 93 -23.68 -18.74 -10.33
C ILE A 93 -24.26 -18.69 -11.75
N GLU A 94 -24.77 -17.53 -12.17
CA GLU A 94 -25.32 -17.32 -13.51
C GLU A 94 -24.24 -17.41 -14.58
N ASP A 95 -23.08 -16.81 -14.36
CA ASP A 95 -21.91 -16.90 -15.23
C ASP A 95 -21.39 -18.34 -15.36
N TYR A 96 -21.34 -19.07 -14.25
CA TYR A 96 -20.96 -20.49 -14.27
C TYR A 96 -21.96 -21.32 -15.09
N LYS A 97 -23.27 -21.13 -14.86
CA LYS A 97 -24.32 -21.83 -15.62
C LYS A 97 -24.29 -21.47 -17.10
N ALA A 98 -23.94 -20.24 -17.44
CA ALA A 98 -23.79 -19.78 -18.82
C ALA A 98 -22.48 -20.22 -19.48
N GLY A 99 -21.60 -20.92 -18.76
CA GLY A 99 -20.30 -21.36 -19.27
C GLY A 99 -19.30 -20.23 -19.51
N ARG A 100 -19.53 -19.06 -18.89
CA ARG A 100 -18.65 -17.88 -18.99
C ARG A 100 -17.42 -17.98 -18.09
N CYS A 101 -17.42 -18.90 -17.12
CA CYS A 101 -16.25 -19.16 -16.30
C CYS A 101 -15.20 -19.94 -17.09
N THR A 102 -14.06 -19.30 -17.37
CA THR A 102 -12.86 -19.96 -17.87
C THR A 102 -12.01 -20.48 -16.72
N LYS A 103 -11.38 -21.63 -16.92
CA LYS A 103 -10.34 -22.11 -16.01
C LYS A 103 -9.21 -21.09 -15.99
N ILE A 104 -8.81 -20.63 -14.80
CA ILE A 104 -7.56 -19.90 -14.63
C ILE A 104 -6.44 -20.89 -14.93
N VAL A 105 -5.71 -20.66 -16.02
CA VAL A 105 -4.56 -21.45 -16.49
C VAL A 105 -3.26 -20.93 -15.91
#